data_AF-A0A9E2EVH0-F1
#
_entry.id   AF-A0A9E2EVH0-F1
#
_cell.length_a   1.000
_cell.length_b   1.000
_cell.length_c   1.000
_cell.angle_alpha   90.00
_cell.angle_beta   90.00
_cell.angle_gamma   90.00
#
_symmetry.space_group_name_H-M   'P 1'
#
loop_
_entity.id
_entity.type
_entity.pdbx_description
1 polymer ?
#
loop_
_entity_poly.entity_id
_entity_poly.type
_entity_poly.pdbx_seq_one_letter_code
_entity_poly.pdbx_strand_id
1 'polypeptide(L)'
;MIEMLPPGLILLAGAVLIALTRGHLRTAVLFATPLATLFAVWQIPDGVVSTMAFLDYEIEIVEGSPVRRLFATIFAIMAFV
;
A
#
# COMPACT_ATOMS: atom_id res chain seq x y z
N MET A 1 -15.02 -12.07 -5.51
CA MET A 1 -13.56 -12.18 -5.77
C MET A 1 -12.91 -11.42 -4.64
N ILE A 2 -11.84 -11.92 -4.01
CA ILE A 2 -11.22 -11.19 -2.88
C ILE A 2 -10.66 -9.89 -3.46
N GLU A 3 -11.33 -8.77 -3.22
CA GLU A 3 -10.84 -7.45 -3.58
C GLU A 3 -9.56 -7.23 -2.78
N MET A 4 -8.43 -7.32 -3.46
CA MET A 4 -7.16 -7.14 -2.79
C MET A 4 -7.00 -5.66 -2.44
N LEU A 5 -6.86 -5.40 -1.16
CA LEU A 5 -6.79 -4.04 -0.62
C LEU A 5 -5.53 -3.35 -1.16
N PRO A 6 -5.63 -2.16 -1.80
CA PRO A 6 -4.47 -1.48 -2.37
C PRO A 6 -3.39 -1.25 -1.31
N PRO A 7 -2.11 -1.63 -1.55
CA PRO A 7 -1.06 -1.49 -0.54
C PRO A 7 -0.86 -0.05 -0.05
N GLY A 8 -1.13 0.95 -0.90
CA GLY A 8 -1.05 2.37 -0.51
C GLY A 8 -1.99 2.75 0.64
N LEU A 9 -3.10 2.02 0.83
CA LEU A 9 -4.00 2.24 1.97
C LEU A 9 -3.34 1.87 3.32
N ILE A 10 -2.35 0.97 3.32
CA ILE A 10 -1.57 0.65 4.53
C ILE A 10 -0.78 1.87 4.97
N LEU A 11 -0.11 2.58 4.04
CA LEU A 11 0.60 3.82 4.33
C LEU A 11 -0.34 4.92 4.84
N LEU A 12 -1.51 5.08 4.21
CA LEU A 12 -2.51 6.06 4.64
C LEU A 12 -3.04 5.77 6.06
N ALA A 13 -3.37 4.50 6.35
CA ALA A 13 -3.78 4.09 7.69
C ALA A 13 -2.65 4.31 8.72
N GLY A 14 -1.40 3.99 8.36
CA GLY A 14 -0.25 4.26 9.22
C GLY A 14 -0.04 5.73 9.49
N ALA A 15 -0.24 6.62 8.50
CA ALA A 15 -0.16 8.07 8.71
C ALA A 15 -1.18 8.55 9.75
N VAL A 16 -2.43 8.05 9.68
CA VAL A 16 -3.46 8.34 10.70
C VAL A 16 -3.04 7.81 12.07
N LEU A 17 -2.54 6.57 12.15
CA LEU A 17 -2.10 5.98 13.42
C LEU A 17 -0.89 6.73 14.03
N ILE A 18 0.06 7.18 13.21
CA ILE A 18 1.20 8.00 13.67
C ILE A 18 0.72 9.31 14.28
N ALA A 19 -0.30 9.94 13.69
CA ALA A 19 -0.87 11.18 14.23
C ALA A 19 -1.58 10.97 15.58
N LEU A 20 -2.16 9.78 15.80
CA LEU A 20 -2.91 9.44 17.01
C LEU A 20 -2.04 8.84 18.14
N THR A 21 -0.82 8.39 17.84
CA THR A 21 0.06 7.68 18.80
C THR A 21 1.22 8.56 19.29
N ARG A 22 1.83 8.17 20.41
CA ARG A 22 2.97 8.90 21.04
C ARG A 22 4.05 7.94 21.53
N GLY A 23 5.23 8.48 21.83
CA GLY A 23 6.36 7.73 22.41
C GLY A 23 6.80 6.55 21.54
N HIS A 24 7.18 5.44 22.17
CA HIS A 24 7.66 4.24 21.48
C HIS A 24 6.62 3.60 20.54
N LEU A 25 5.32 3.72 20.85
CA LEU A 25 4.26 3.21 19.99
C LEU A 25 4.26 3.94 18.64
N ARG A 26 4.38 5.27 18.65
CA ARG A 26 4.50 6.07 17.43
C ARG A 26 5.70 5.63 16.59
N THR A 27 6.84 5.41 17.24
CA THR A 27 8.05 4.91 16.55
C THR A 27 7.82 3.53 15.95
N ALA A 28 7.19 2.60 16.67
CA ALA A 28 6.86 1.28 16.16
C ALA A 28 5.94 1.35 14.94
N VAL A 29 4.88 2.16 14.98
CA VAL A 29 3.96 2.36 13.84
C VAL A 29 4.70 2.96 12.65
N LEU A 30 5.57 3.95 12.88
CA LEU A 30 6.36 4.61 11.84
C LEU A 30 7.22 3.61 11.05
N PHE A 31 7.84 2.62 11.70
CA PHE A 31 8.62 1.58 11.01
C PHE A 31 7.76 0.42 10.49
N ALA A 32 6.71 0.01 11.22
CA ALA A 32 5.89 -1.12 10.83
C ALA A 32 5.07 -0.84 9.56
N THR A 33 4.62 0.40 9.37
CA THR A 33 3.79 0.78 8.22
C THR A 33 4.47 0.56 6.86
N PRO A 34 5.67 1.12 6.59
CA PRO A 34 6.39 0.85 5.34
C PRO A 34 6.79 -0.61 5.17
N LEU A 35 7.14 -1.34 6.25
CA LEU A 35 7.40 -2.79 6.18
C LEU A 35 6.18 -3.60 5.76
N ALA A 36 5.02 -3.33 6.36
CA ALA A 36 3.76 -3.98 6.02
C ALA A 36 3.33 -3.66 4.59
N THR A 37 3.54 -2.41 4.15
CA THR A 37 3.28 -1.99 2.77
C THR A 37 4.18 -2.72 1.80
N LEU A 38 5.49 -2.80 2.09
CA LEU A 38 6.45 -3.53 1.26
C LEU A 38 6.05 -5.01 1.15
N PHE A 39 5.71 -5.65 2.26
CA PHE A 39 5.22 -7.02 2.25
C PHE A 39 4.00 -7.20 1.33
N ALA A 40 3.02 -6.29 1.44
CA ALA A 40 1.80 -6.34 0.62
C ALA A 40 2.05 -6.12 -0.88
N VAL A 41 2.99 -5.23 -1.25
CA VAL A 41 3.38 -4.98 -2.65
C VAL A 41 3.84 -6.27 -3.33
N TRP A 42 4.59 -7.12 -2.62
CA TRP A 42 5.08 -8.38 -3.15
C TRP A 42 4.04 -9.50 -3.21
N GLN A 43 2.84 -9.30 -2.63
CA GLN A 43 1.72 -10.23 -2.78
C GLN A 43 0.87 -9.94 -4.03
N ILE A 44 1.04 -8.79 -4.70
CA ILE A 44 0.26 -8.43 -5.90
C ILE A 44 0.73 -9.27 -7.10
N PRO A 45 -0.12 -10.13 -7.70
CA PRO A 45 0.20 -10.82 -8.94
C PRO A 45 0.25 -9.86 -10.13
N ASP A 46 0.86 -10.27 -11.23
CA ASP A 46 0.88 -9.44 -12.44
C ASP A 46 -0.50 -9.41 -13.11
N GLY A 47 -0.86 -8.25 -13.69
CA GLY A 47 -2.18 -7.97 -14.28
C GLY A 47 -3.10 -7.19 -13.34
N VAL A 48 -4.35 -7.00 -13.78
CA VAL A 48 -5.38 -6.30 -13.01
C VAL A 48 -5.94 -7.23 -11.95
N VAL A 49 -5.92 -6.77 -10.69
CA VAL A 49 -6.30 -7.58 -9.51
C VAL A 49 -7.59 -7.05 -8.87
N SER A 50 -7.91 -5.77 -9.08
CA SER A 50 -9.14 -5.15 -8.57
C SER A 50 -9.65 -4.10 -9.54
N THR A 51 -10.95 -4.14 -9.83
CA THR A 51 -11.64 -3.14 -10.63
C THR A 51 -12.83 -2.56 -9.87
N MET A 52 -13.23 -1.34 -10.22
CA MET A 52 -14.40 -0.68 -9.66
C MET A 52 -15.13 0.08 -10.75
N ALA A 53 -16.45 -0.11 -10.83
CA ALA A 53 -17.30 0.68 -11.71
C ALA A 53 -17.46 2.12 -11.16
N PHE A 54 -17.21 3.11 -11.99
CA PHE A 54 -17.36 4.52 -11.65
C PHE A 54 -17.78 5.32 -12.87
N LEU A 55 -18.96 5.97 -12.81
CA LEU A 55 -19.51 6.80 -13.88
C LEU A 55 -19.47 6.12 -15.27
N ASP A 56 -19.93 4.87 -15.33
CA ASP A 56 -19.90 4.01 -16.54
C ASP A 56 -18.50 3.63 -17.08
N TYR A 57 -17.43 3.94 -16.33
CA TYR A 57 -16.08 3.44 -16.59
C TYR A 57 -15.74 2.30 -15.63
N GLU A 58 -14.95 1.33 -16.11
CA GLU A 58 -14.30 0.35 -15.27
C GLU A 58 -12.90 0.86 -14.91
N ILE A 59 -12.69 1.17 -13.63
CA ILE A 59 -11.40 1.64 -13.13
C ILE A 59 -10.60 0.46 -12.61
N GLU A 60 -9.38 0.29 -13.11
CA GLU A 60 -8.41 -0.66 -12.58
C GLU A 60 -7.75 -0.08 -11.33
N ILE A 61 -8.32 -0.39 -10.16
CA ILE A 61 -7.86 0.16 -8.88
C ILE A 61 -6.49 -0.40 -8.49
N VAL A 62 -6.22 -1.66 -8.83
CA VAL A 62 -4.93 -2.32 -8.56
C VAL A 62 -4.50 -3.13 -9.77
N GLU A 63 -3.32 -2.80 -10.31
CA GLU A 63 -2.66 -3.54 -11.37
C GLU A 63 -1.19 -3.82 -11.00
N GLY A 64 -0.79 -5.08 -11.02
CA GLY A 64 0.59 -5.51 -10.83
C GLY A 64 1.36 -5.60 -12.14
N SER A 65 2.62 -5.16 -12.13
CA SER A 65 3.58 -5.47 -13.19
C SER A 65 5.00 -5.40 -12.63
N PRO A 66 6.01 -5.97 -13.31
CA PRO A 66 7.39 -5.90 -12.85
C PRO A 66 7.87 -4.46 -12.58
N VAL A 67 7.53 -3.53 -13.48
CA VAL A 67 7.91 -2.12 -13.35
C VAL A 67 7.16 -1.45 -12.20
N ARG A 68 5.84 -1.65 -12.08
CA ARG A 68 5.04 -1.06 -10.98
C ARG A 68 5.51 -1.59 -9.62
N ARG A 69 5.83 -2.88 -9.51
CA ARG A 69 6.36 -3.50 -8.29
C ARG A 69 7.72 -2.93 -7.90
N LEU A 70 8.59 -2.65 -8.87
CA LEU A 70 9.86 -1.97 -8.63
C LEU A 70 9.65 -0.58 -8.02
N PHE A 71 8.82 0.26 -8.64
CA PHE A 71 8.51 1.60 -8.11
C PHE A 71 7.86 1.54 -6.73
N ALA A 72 6.88 0.66 -6.54
CA ALA A 72 6.22 0.49 -5.25
C ALA A 72 7.19 0.05 -4.15
N THR A 73 8.16 -0.82 -4.48
CA THR A 73 9.24 -1.24 -3.56
C THR A 73 10.11 -0.05 -3.17
N ILE A 74 10.56 0.75 -4.14
CA ILE A 74 11.39 1.93 -3.89
C ILE A 74 10.65 2.93 -3.01
N PHE A 75 9.39 3.25 -3.30
CA PHE A 75 8.60 4.19 -2.51
C PHE A 75 8.29 3.68 -1.10
N ALA A 76 8.01 2.38 -0.93
CA ALA A 76 7.84 1.80 0.39
C ALA A 76 9.12 1.93 1.25
N ILE A 77 10.29 1.78 0.64
CA ILE A 77 11.58 1.98 1.32
C ILE A 77 11.85 3.47 1.59
N MET A 78 11.50 4.36 0.67
CA MET A 78 11.69 5.80 0.87
C MET A 78 10.90 6.34 2.07
N ALA A 79 9.76 5.73 2.42
CA ALA A 79 8.94 6.13 3.56
C ALA A 79 9.59 5.87 4.95
N PHE A 80 10.78 5.27 5.01
CA PHE A 80 11.59 5.21 6.24
C PHE A 80 12.37 6.50 6.53
N VAL A 81 12.50 7.39 5.54
CA VAL A 81 13.24 8.66 5.61
C VAL A 81 12.28 9.81 5.87
#